data_AF-A0A1I7Y8X7-F1
#
_entry.id   AF-A0A1I7Y8X7-F1
#
_cell.length_a   1.000
_cell.length_b   1.000
_cell.length_c   1.000
_cell.angle_alpha   90.00
_cell.angle_beta   90.00
_cell.angle_gamma   90.00
#
_symmetry.space_group_name_H-M   'P 1'
#
loop_
_entity.id
_entity.type
_entity.pdbx_description
1 polymer ?
#
loop_
_entity_poly.entity_id
_entity_poly.type
_entity_poly.pdbx_seq_one_letter_code
_entity_poly.pdbx_strand_id
1 'polypeptide(L)'
;MASLFANAKQLKKNQLLGCRLQRLDQGVAEVALALEPHLRNRGGKLHGGAIFSLVDIAMGLACSSAHGFDKQSVTVECKINYLRPVSEGE
;
A
#
# COMPACT_ATOMS: atom_id res chain seq x y z
N MET A 1 -8.69 17.56 5.78
CA MET A 1 -9.23 16.30 5.19
C MET A 1 -9.35 16.37 3.68
N ALA A 2 -10.19 17.25 3.10
CA ALA A 2 -10.34 17.33 1.63
C ALA A 2 -9.02 17.64 0.87
N SER A 3 -8.11 18.43 1.46
CA SER A 3 -6.82 18.77 0.87
C SER A 3 -5.80 17.62 0.85
N LEU A 4 -5.83 16.72 1.84
CA LEU A 4 -4.94 15.55 1.92
C LEU A 4 -5.30 14.52 0.85
N PHE A 5 -6.60 14.24 0.68
CA PHE A 5 -7.09 13.34 -0.37
C PHE A 5 -6.86 13.89 -1.78
N ALA A 6 -6.95 15.21 -1.98
CA ALA A 6 -6.66 15.83 -3.27
C ALA A 6 -5.18 15.67 -3.67
N ASN A 7 -4.25 15.79 -2.73
CA ASN A 7 -2.82 15.58 -2.97
C ASN A 7 -2.48 14.09 -3.17
N ALA A 8 -3.19 13.18 -2.48
CA ALA A 8 -3.03 11.74 -2.65
C ALA A 8 -3.65 11.20 -3.96
N LYS A 9 -4.59 11.92 -4.58
CA LYS A 9 -5.18 11.54 -5.88
C LYS A 9 -4.16 11.49 -7.03
N GLN A 10 -2.95 12.01 -6.84
CA GLN A 10 -1.85 11.91 -7.78
C GLN A 10 -0.94 10.69 -7.56
N LEU A 11 -1.27 9.83 -6.60
CA LEU A 11 -0.90 8.42 -6.69
C LEU A 11 -1.63 7.87 -7.91
N LYS A 12 -0.95 7.95 -9.06
CA LYS A 12 -1.30 7.18 -10.26
C LYS A 12 -1.78 5.83 -9.76
N LYS A 13 -3.06 5.52 -10.04
CA LYS A 13 -3.67 4.20 -9.91
C LYS A 13 -2.52 3.19 -10.09
N ASN A 14 -2.08 2.50 -9.04
CA ASN A 14 -0.89 1.68 -9.13
C ASN A 14 -1.30 0.46 -9.98
N GLN A 15 -1.34 0.65 -11.31
CA GLN A 15 -2.09 -0.18 -12.25
C GLN A 15 -1.63 -1.62 -12.21
N LEU A 16 -0.38 -1.83 -11.79
CA LEU A 16 0.22 -3.15 -11.62
C LEU A 16 -0.34 -3.93 -10.43
N LEU A 17 -0.58 -3.28 -9.29
CA LEU A 17 -1.06 -3.97 -8.08
C LEU A 17 -2.56 -3.83 -7.88
N GLY A 18 -3.18 -2.71 -8.27
CA GLY A 18 -4.60 -2.46 -7.98
C GLY A 18 -4.87 -1.99 -6.55
N CYS A 19 -3.85 -1.46 -5.86
CA CYS A 19 -4.00 -0.86 -4.52
C CYS A 19 -4.99 0.31 -4.53
N ARG A 20 -5.86 0.36 -3.52
CA ARG A 20 -6.87 1.41 -3.33
C ARG A 20 -6.68 2.09 -1.98
N LEU A 21 -6.51 3.42 -1.99
CA LEU A 21 -6.52 4.22 -0.76
C LEU A 21 -7.95 4.30 -0.21
N GLN A 22 -8.17 3.77 0.99
CA GLN A 22 -9.46 3.78 1.69
C GLN A 22 -9.58 4.98 2.62
N ARG A 23 -8.51 5.26 3.38
CA ARG A 23 -8.46 6.37 4.32
C ARG A 23 -7.08 6.99 4.37
N LEU A 24 -7.04 8.31 4.53
CA LEU A 24 -5.83 9.08 4.76
C LEU A 24 -6.09 10.12 5.84
N ASP A 25 -5.26 10.12 6.87
CA ASP A 25 -5.32 11.02 8.02
C ASP A 25 -3.91 11.42 8.45
N GLN A 26 -3.75 12.29 9.44
CA GLN A 26 -2.45 12.73 9.95
C GLN A 26 -1.64 11.55 10.54
N GLY A 27 -0.67 11.04 9.76
CA GLY A 27 0.16 9.90 10.14
C GLY A 27 -0.51 8.54 9.95
N VAL A 28 -1.65 8.47 9.25
CA VAL A 28 -2.40 7.22 9.05
C VAL A 28 -2.79 7.08 7.59
N ALA A 29 -2.58 5.88 7.04
CA ALA A 29 -3.09 5.51 5.73
C ALA A 29 -3.63 4.07 5.76
N GLU A 30 -4.81 3.88 5.19
CA GLU A 30 -5.43 2.58 5.01
C GLU A 30 -5.52 2.28 3.51
N VAL A 31 -4.91 1.17 3.08
CA VAL A 31 -4.83 0.79 1.68
C VAL A 31 -5.32 -0.66 1.55
N ALA A 32 -6.17 -0.92 0.56
CA ALA A 32 -6.70 -2.24 0.25
C ALA A 32 -6.11 -2.81 -1.05
N LEU A 33 -6.03 -4.13 -1.15
CA LEU A 33 -5.50 -4.84 -2.31
C LEU A 33 -6.33 -6.11 -2.57
N ALA A 34 -7.15 -6.08 -3.62
CA ALA A 34 -7.85 -7.29 -4.06
C ALA A 34 -6.86 -8.31 -4.64
N LEU A 35 -7.03 -9.58 -4.31
CA LEU A 35 -6.23 -10.66 -4.90
C LEU A 35 -6.63 -10.88 -6.36
N GLU A 36 -5.71 -10.58 -7.28
CA GLU A 36 -5.84 -10.85 -8.71
C GLU A 36 -4.88 -11.98 -9.16
N PRO A 37 -5.18 -12.67 -10.28
CA PRO A 37 -4.37 -13.81 -10.73
C PRO A 37 -2.88 -13.51 -10.91
N HIS A 38 -2.52 -12.32 -11.40
CA HIS A 38 -1.12 -11.92 -11.61
C HIS A 38 -0.36 -11.60 -10.32
N LEU A 39 -1.06 -11.46 -9.19
CA LEU A 39 -0.46 -11.24 -7.87
C LEU A 39 -0.14 -12.55 -7.16
N ARG A 40 -0.45 -13.71 -7.76
CA ARG A 40 -0.18 -15.01 -7.16
C ARG A 40 1.29 -15.40 -7.33
N ASN A 41 1.85 -16.03 -6.30
CA ASN A 41 3.13 -16.71 -6.38
C ASN A 41 2.98 -18.09 -7.04
N ARG A 42 4.11 -18.80 -7.20
CA ARG A 42 4.15 -20.16 -7.76
C ARG A 42 3.27 -21.18 -7.01
N GLY A 43 3.00 -20.95 -5.72
CA GLY A 43 2.10 -21.78 -4.90
C GLY A 43 0.63 -21.37 -4.99
N GLY A 44 0.27 -20.46 -5.90
CA GLY A 44 -1.10 -19.99 -6.08
C GLY A 44 -1.64 -19.14 -4.94
N LYS A 45 -0.79 -18.63 -4.04
CA LYS A 45 -1.17 -17.72 -2.94
C LYS A 45 -0.73 -16.30 -3.25
N LEU A 46 -1.26 -15.30 -2.56
CA LEU A 46 -0.80 -13.92 -2.71
C LEU A 46 0.74 -13.85 -2.54
N HIS A 47 1.42 -13.23 -3.50
CA HIS A 47 2.86 -13.13 -3.49
C HIS A 47 3.33 -12.27 -2.31
N GLY A 48 4.36 -12.73 -1.59
CA GLY A 48 4.90 -11.97 -0.45
C GLY A 48 5.34 -10.56 -0.85
N GLY A 49 5.96 -10.43 -2.03
CA GLY A 49 6.28 -9.13 -2.62
C GLY A 49 5.07 -8.20 -2.86
N ALA A 50 3.89 -8.74 -3.17
CA ALA A 50 2.68 -7.91 -3.31
C ALA A 50 2.19 -7.41 -1.94
N ILE A 51 2.28 -8.24 -0.90
CA ILE A 51 2.00 -7.83 0.49
C ILE A 51 3.01 -6.77 0.94
N PHE A 52 4.31 -6.98 0.65
CA PHE A 52 5.35 -5.98 0.94
C PHE A 52 5.04 -4.64 0.29
N SER A 53 4.73 -4.63 -1.02
CA SER A 53 4.39 -3.40 -1.72
C SER A 53 3.13 -2.72 -1.16
N LEU A 54 2.10 -3.48 -0.77
CA LEU A 54 0.91 -2.92 -0.12
C LEU A 54 1.28 -2.17 1.17
N VAL A 55 2.05 -2.82 2.04
CA VAL A 55 2.48 -2.24 3.31
C VAL A 55 3.39 -1.03 3.10
N ASP A 56 4.34 -1.13 2.16
CA ASP A 56 5.26 -0.04 1.83
C ASP A 56 4.54 1.21 1.28
N ILE A 57 3.54 1.02 0.42
CA ILE A 57 2.68 2.10 -0.07
C ILE A 57 1.91 2.76 1.08
N ALA A 58 1.31 1.96 1.97
CA ALA A 58 0.59 2.48 3.13
C ALA A 58 1.52 3.27 4.07
N MET A 59 2.71 2.75 4.37
CA MET A 59 3.70 3.44 5.20
C MET A 59 4.16 4.76 4.55
N GLY A 60 4.48 4.76 3.26
CA GLY A 60 4.89 5.97 2.54
C GLY A 60 3.81 7.06 2.56
N LEU A 61 2.55 6.67 2.41
CA LEU A 61 1.40 7.58 2.55
C LEU A 61 1.24 8.12 3.97
N ALA A 62 1.36 7.26 4.98
CA ALA A 62 1.31 7.67 6.37
C ALA A 62 2.43 8.68 6.70
N CYS A 63 3.67 8.42 6.28
CA CYS A 63 4.78 9.37 6.43
C CYS A 63 4.47 10.70 5.74
N SER A 64 4.08 10.66 4.47
CA SER A 64 3.77 11.86 3.66
C SER A 64 2.65 12.70 4.28
N SER A 65 1.63 12.03 4.84
CA SER A 65 0.52 12.70 5.52
C SER A 65 0.94 13.42 6.81
N ALA A 66 1.98 12.91 7.50
CA ALA A 66 2.49 13.48 8.74
C ALA A 66 3.47 14.64 8.51
N HIS A 67 4.40 14.50 7.55
CA HIS A 67 5.46 15.49 7.36
C HIS A 67 5.21 16.49 6.22
N GLY A 68 4.18 16.25 5.38
CA GLY A 68 3.85 17.03 4.19
C GLY A 68 4.27 16.33 2.89
N PHE A 69 3.44 16.42 1.85
CA PHE A 69 3.65 15.79 0.54
C PHE A 69 4.71 16.49 -0.34
N ASP A 70 5.17 17.66 0.08
CA ASP A 70 6.31 18.40 -0.47
C ASP A 70 7.67 17.81 -0.03
N LYS A 71 7.67 16.98 1.02
CA LYS A 71 8.85 16.27 1.52
C LYS A 71 8.82 14.82 1.08
N GLN A 72 10.00 14.21 1.02
CA GLN A 72 10.19 12.82 0.62
C GLN A 72 10.70 11.99 1.79
N SER A 73 10.19 10.76 1.87
CA SER A 73 10.67 9.71 2.76
C SER A 73 10.97 8.47 1.92
N VAL A 74 11.94 7.67 2.37
CA VAL A 74 12.31 6.40 1.73
C VAL A 74 12.36 5.31 2.79
N THR A 75 12.00 4.09 2.39
CA THR A 75 12.12 2.92 3.24
C THR A 75 13.60 2.53 3.35
N VAL A 76 14.15 2.59 4.56
CA VAL A 76 15.54 2.19 4.84
C VAL A 76 15.64 0.69 5.11
N GLU A 77 14.67 0.14 5.85
CA GLU A 77 14.56 -1.28 6.19
C GLU A 77 13.09 -1.64 6.36
N CYS A 78 12.73 -2.88 6.06
CA CYS A 78 11.42 -3.41 6.36
C CYS A 78 11.50 -4.93 6.57
N LYS A 79 11.00 -5.38 7.72
CA LYS A 79 10.89 -6.78 8.07
C LYS A 79 9.43 -7.21 8.11
N ILE A 80 9.09 -8.23 7.31
CA ILE A 80 7.75 -8.84 7.30
C ILE A 80 7.84 -10.29 7.76
N ASN A 81 6.97 -10.68 8.68
CA ASN A 81 6.72 -12.10 9.01
C ASN A 81 5.38 -12.50 8.40
N TYR A 82 5.38 -13.48 7.49
CA TYR A 82 4.14 -13.97 6.87
C TYR A 82 3.54 -15.08 7.73
N LEU A 83 2.40 -14.81 8.36
CA LEU A 83 1.78 -15.74 9.33
C LEU A 83 0.82 -16.74 8.69
N ARG A 84 0.14 -16.35 7.61
CA ARG A 84 -0.86 -17.18 6.93
C ARG A 84 -0.89 -16.86 5.43
N PRO A 85 -1.08 -17.86 4.56
CA PRO A 85 -1.30 -17.61 3.14
C PRO A 85 -2.68 -16.99 2.85
N VAL A 86 -2.74 -16.09 1.88
CA VAL A 86 -3.99 -15.51 1.36
C VAL A 86 -4.34 -16.18 0.03
N SER A 87 -5.58 -16.64 -0.11
CA SER A 87 -6.04 -17.41 -1.29
C SER A 87 -7.14 -16.70 -2.09
N GLU A 88 -7.83 -15.75 -1.48
CA GLU A 88 -8.95 -14.95 -1.99
C GLU A 88 -9.16 -13.70 -1.11
N GLY A 89 -10.02 -12.77 -1.55
CA GLY A 89 -10.41 -11.58 -0.79
C GLY A 89 -9.69 -10.29 -1.19
N GLU A 90 -9.83 -9.28 -0.33
CA GLU A 90 -9.21 -7.94 -0.42
C GLU A 90 -8.56 -7.50 0.90
#